data_AF-A0A4Q4DLF0-F1
#
_entry.id   AF-A0A4Q4DLF0-F1
#
_cell.length_a   1.000
_cell.length_b   1.000
_cell.length_c   1.000
_cell.angle_alpha   90.00
_cell.angle_beta   90.00
_cell.angle_gamma   90.00
#
_symmetry.space_group_name_H-M   'P 1'
#
loop_
_entity.id
_entity.type
_entity.pdbx_description
1 polymer ?
#
loop_
_entity_poly.entity_id
_entity_poly.type
_entity_poly.pdbx_seq_one_letter_code
_entity_poly.pdbx_strand_id
1 'polypeptide(L)'
;MTVVADALPRRAAPDRAGNKVLTHWQDRSALAWSTTRWEWDWYELPFALGVAYEDLEAVLGEHAVLRTWDLGPLARRLTGLLSRLVVIAVRQGYVAAAPVTRSRRLCTSTEPDCFIQAQARVRLLALATSDLLDLLLEDPP
;
A
#
# COMPACT_ATOMS: atom_id res chain seq x y z
N MET A 1 36.33 43.45 3.52
CA MET A 1 36.55 43.12 4.96
C MET A 1 35.20 43.15 5.66
N THR A 2 34.73 42.21 6.48
CA THR A 2 35.02 40.82 6.81
C THR A 2 33.78 40.35 7.59
N VAL A 3 33.31 39.14 7.31
CA VAL A 3 32.27 38.42 8.09
C VAL A 3 32.85 37.99 9.44
N VAL A 4 32.13 38.16 10.56
CA VAL A 4 32.21 37.23 11.72
C VAL A 4 30.85 37.18 12.44
N ALA A 5 30.36 35.96 12.63
CA ALA A 5 29.20 35.57 13.42
C ALA A 5 29.53 35.54 14.92
N ASP A 6 28.52 35.65 15.79
CA ASP A 6 28.55 34.88 17.03
C ASP A 6 27.15 34.48 17.49
N ALA A 7 27.04 33.19 17.78
CA ALA A 7 25.85 32.49 18.23
C ALA A 7 26.00 32.20 19.73
N LEU A 8 24.90 32.08 20.48
CA LEU A 8 24.78 31.26 21.70
C LEU A 8 23.31 31.28 22.21
N PRO A 9 22.86 30.34 23.05
CA PRO A 9 21.87 29.34 22.67
C PRO A 9 20.55 29.48 23.45
N ARG A 10 19.42 29.18 22.81
CA ARG A 10 18.13 29.09 23.50
C ARG A 10 18.01 27.73 24.22
N ARG A 11 17.82 27.80 25.54
CA ARG A 11 17.48 26.68 26.44
C ARG A 11 16.34 25.84 25.87
N ALA A 12 16.58 24.54 25.73
CA ALA A 12 15.54 23.55 25.47
C ALA A 12 14.75 23.28 26.75
N ALA A 13 13.43 23.38 26.67
CA ALA A 13 12.51 22.88 27.68
C ALA A 13 12.45 21.34 27.62
N PRO A 14 12.27 20.63 28.75
CA PRO A 14 12.15 19.18 28.74
C PRO A 14 10.74 18.77 28.28
N ASP A 15 10.65 18.13 27.12
CA ASP A 15 9.39 17.61 26.59
C ASP A 15 8.98 16.33 27.34
N ARG A 16 7.80 16.41 27.95
CA ARG A 16 7.19 15.36 28.78
C ARG A 16 6.50 14.37 27.85
N ALA A 17 7.04 13.17 27.79
CA ALA A 17 6.40 11.90 27.39
C ALA A 17 5.07 11.97 26.61
N GLY A 18 5.11 11.66 25.32
CA GLY A 18 3.94 11.30 24.52
C GLY A 18 4.29 11.04 23.05
N ASN A 19 4.25 9.77 22.63
CA ASN A 19 4.35 9.29 21.24
C ASN A 19 5.69 9.47 20.49
N LYS A 20 6.63 8.55 20.75
CA LYS A 20 7.80 8.25 19.87
C LYS A 20 7.68 6.89 19.16
N VAL A 21 6.48 6.40 18.85
CA VAL A 21 6.31 5.01 18.35
C VAL A 21 6.19 4.88 16.81
N LEU A 22 6.18 5.97 16.04
CA LEU A 22 6.01 5.88 14.57
C LEU A 22 7.27 6.17 13.74
N THR A 23 8.45 6.25 14.35
CA THR A 23 9.70 6.63 13.66
C THR A 23 10.35 5.53 12.82
N HIS A 24 9.75 4.35 12.67
CA HIS A 24 10.38 3.21 11.96
C HIS A 24 9.85 2.98 10.53
N TRP A 25 9.07 3.91 9.98
CA TRP A 25 8.44 3.74 8.65
C TRP A 25 9.12 4.47 7.49
N GLN A 26 10.17 5.24 7.77
CA GLN A 26 10.48 6.40 6.94
C GLN A 26 11.58 6.28 5.88
N ASP A 27 12.06 5.09 5.49
CA ASP A 27 13.26 5.08 4.63
C ASP A 27 13.35 4.04 3.50
N ARG A 28 12.27 3.82 2.71
CA ARG A 28 12.37 3.06 1.43
C ARG A 28 11.44 3.48 0.28
N SER A 29 10.77 4.62 0.33
CA SER A 29 9.79 5.02 -0.71
C SER A 29 10.41 5.62 -1.98
N ALA A 30 11.74 5.82 -2.03
CA ALA A 30 12.40 6.57 -3.10
C ALA A 30 13.06 5.72 -4.20
N LEU A 31 12.98 4.39 -4.17
CA LEU A 31 13.62 3.54 -5.18
C LEU A 31 12.69 2.43 -5.67
N ALA A 32 12.44 2.45 -6.99
CA ALA A 32 12.01 1.35 -7.86
C ALA A 32 10.68 1.57 -8.62
N TRP A 33 10.56 2.68 -9.34
CA TRP A 33 9.73 2.72 -10.56
C TRP A 33 10.58 2.50 -11.83
N SER A 34 11.85 2.08 -11.69
CA SER A 34 12.72 1.79 -12.82
C SER A 34 12.60 0.33 -13.26
N THR A 35 11.93 0.14 -14.40
CA THR A 35 12.41 -0.73 -15.49
C THR A 35 12.99 -2.09 -15.08
N THR A 36 12.16 -2.97 -14.54
CA THR A 36 12.39 -4.41 -14.69
C THR A 36 11.28 -4.95 -15.56
N ARG A 37 11.68 -5.44 -16.74
CA ARG A 37 10.90 -6.12 -17.76
C ARG A 37 9.91 -7.11 -17.13
N TRP A 38 8.63 -6.76 -17.11
CA TRP A 38 7.55 -7.57 -16.54
C TRP A 38 7.08 -8.66 -17.53
N GLU A 39 8.00 -9.47 -18.03
CA GLU A 39 7.67 -10.77 -18.63
C GLU A 39 7.32 -11.71 -17.47
N TRP A 40 6.05 -11.75 -17.11
CA TRP A 40 5.55 -12.73 -16.15
C TRP A 40 5.22 -14.01 -16.90
N ASP A 41 5.88 -15.10 -16.50
CA ASP A 41 5.40 -16.45 -16.78
C ASP A 41 4.09 -16.65 -16.01
N TRP A 42 3.02 -16.95 -16.73
CA TRP A 42 1.68 -17.23 -16.19
C TRP A 42 1.67 -18.32 -15.08
N TYR A 43 2.77 -19.06 -14.94
CA TYR A 43 2.99 -20.10 -13.93
C TYR A 43 3.16 -19.58 -12.50
N GLU A 44 3.54 -18.32 -12.27
CA GLU A 44 3.70 -17.78 -10.90
C GLU A 44 2.39 -17.22 -10.30
N LEU A 45 1.37 -17.05 -11.14
CA LEU A 45 0.08 -16.47 -10.76
C LEU A 45 -0.67 -17.26 -9.67
N PRO A 46 -0.72 -18.61 -9.70
CA PRO A 46 -1.41 -19.41 -8.69
C PRO A 46 -0.81 -19.25 -7.29
N PHE A 47 0.52 -19.20 -7.18
CA PHE A 47 1.21 -18.99 -5.90
C PHE A 47 0.99 -17.56 -5.39
N ALA A 48 1.07 -16.57 -6.28
CA ALA A 48 0.79 -15.19 -5.93
C ALA A 48 -0.67 -14.96 -5.49
N LEU A 49 -1.62 -15.71 -6.06
CA LEU A 49 -3.03 -15.69 -5.65
C LEU A 49 -3.25 -16.37 -4.29
N GLY A 50 -2.56 -17.47 -3.98
CA GLY A 50 -2.63 -18.10 -2.66
C GLY A 50 -2.24 -17.12 -1.54
N VAL A 51 -1.10 -16.45 -1.69
CA VAL A 51 -0.65 -15.41 -0.74
C VAL A 51 -1.60 -14.21 -0.72
N ALA A 52 -2.19 -13.86 -1.87
CA ALA A 52 -3.20 -12.80 -1.93
C ALA A 52 -4.44 -13.13 -1.09
N TYR A 53 -4.95 -14.36 -1.17
CA TYR A 53 -6.11 -14.78 -0.38
C TYR A 53 -5.81 -14.78 1.11
N GLU A 54 -4.61 -15.20 1.53
CA GLU A 54 -4.18 -15.09 2.93
C GLU A 54 -4.15 -13.63 3.41
N ASP A 55 -3.62 -12.72 2.59
CA ASP A 55 -3.60 -11.29 2.90
C ASP A 55 -5.01 -10.68 2.94
N LEU A 56 -5.92 -11.12 2.07
CA LEU A 56 -7.32 -10.69 2.06
C LEU A 56 -8.05 -11.22 3.30
N GLU A 57 -7.89 -12.49 3.65
CA GLU A 57 -8.50 -13.10 4.83
C GLU A 57 -8.00 -12.42 6.12
N ALA A 58 -6.71 -12.12 6.21
CA ALA A 58 -6.13 -11.41 7.35
C ALA A 58 -6.72 -9.99 7.55
N VAL A 59 -7.28 -9.37 6.51
CA VAL A 59 -7.79 -7.99 6.53
C VAL A 59 -9.32 -7.92 6.56
N LEU A 60 -9.99 -8.79 5.80
CA LEU A 60 -11.44 -8.79 5.55
C LEU A 60 -12.17 -9.95 6.23
N GLY A 61 -11.46 -10.93 6.77
CA GLY A 61 -12.07 -12.06 7.47
C GLY A 61 -12.93 -11.65 8.66
N GLU A 62 -13.91 -12.49 9.01
CA GLU A 62 -14.91 -12.21 10.06
C GLU A 62 -14.28 -11.87 11.42
N HIS A 63 -13.10 -12.44 11.71
CA HIS A 63 -12.36 -12.24 12.94
C HIS A 63 -11.06 -11.45 12.74
N ALA A 64 -10.94 -10.68 11.64
CA ALA A 64 -9.73 -9.93 11.31
C ALA A 64 -9.43 -8.83 12.36
N VAL A 65 -8.38 -9.06 13.14
CA VAL A 65 -7.83 -8.07 14.09
C VAL A 65 -6.44 -7.64 13.63
N LEU A 66 -6.38 -6.50 12.93
CA LEU A 66 -5.13 -5.95 12.41
C LEU A 66 -4.29 -5.29 13.51
N ARG A 67 -3.05 -5.74 13.68
CA ARG A 67 -2.09 -5.14 14.61
C ARG A 67 -1.19 -4.15 13.90
N THR A 68 -0.63 -3.20 14.64
CA THR A 68 0.18 -2.09 14.11
C THR A 68 1.36 -2.55 13.25
N TRP A 69 2.02 -3.64 13.63
CA TRP A 69 3.16 -4.18 12.90
C TRP A 69 2.78 -4.92 11.60
N ASP A 70 1.52 -5.35 11.46
CA ASP A 70 1.03 -6.07 10.27
C ASP A 70 0.64 -5.11 9.14
N LEU A 71 0.25 -3.87 9.48
CA LEU A 71 -0.32 -2.92 8.52
C LEU A 71 0.63 -2.58 7.38
N GLY A 72 1.93 -2.46 7.62
CA GLY A 72 2.91 -2.07 6.60
C GLY A 72 3.23 -3.13 5.59
N PRO A 73 3.61 -4.33 6.06
CA PRO A 73 3.73 -5.48 5.20
C PRO A 73 2.46 -5.71 4.37
N LEU A 74 1.27 -5.68 4.99
CA LEU A 74 0.00 -5.86 4.29
C LEU A 74 -0.27 -4.76 3.26
N ALA A 75 -0.12 -3.49 3.63
CA ALA A 75 -0.31 -2.36 2.72
C ALA A 75 0.58 -2.47 1.49
N ARG A 76 1.87 -2.82 1.66
CA ARG A 76 2.81 -2.98 0.54
C ARG A 76 2.43 -4.15 -0.37
N ARG A 77 2.12 -5.32 0.21
CA ARG A 77 1.73 -6.51 -0.57
C ARG A 77 0.44 -6.27 -1.34
N LEU A 78 -0.60 -5.76 -0.68
CA LEU A 78 -1.89 -5.45 -1.31
C LEU A 78 -1.76 -4.34 -2.35
N THR A 79 -0.96 -3.29 -2.13
CA THR A 79 -0.71 -2.26 -3.15
C THR A 79 -0.01 -2.85 -4.38
N GLY A 80 0.99 -3.70 -4.17
CA GLY A 80 1.71 -4.37 -5.26
C GLY A 80 0.79 -5.28 -6.07
N LEU A 81 -0.04 -6.07 -5.40
CA LEU A 81 -1.04 -6.92 -6.02
C LEU A 81 -2.09 -6.12 -6.79
N LEU A 82 -2.72 -5.13 -6.16
CA LEU A 82 -3.72 -4.27 -6.78
C LEU A 82 -3.17 -3.57 -8.03
N SER A 83 -1.93 -3.09 -7.97
CA SER A 83 -1.26 -2.48 -9.12
C SER A 83 -1.13 -3.45 -10.29
N ARG A 84 -0.83 -4.73 -10.03
CA ARG A 84 -0.75 -5.78 -11.05
C ARG A 84 -2.12 -6.09 -11.65
N LEU A 85 -3.14 -6.24 -10.81
CA LEU A 85 -4.52 -6.50 -11.26
C LEU A 85 -5.04 -5.35 -12.13
N VAL A 86 -4.73 -4.10 -11.79
CA VAL A 86 -5.05 -2.93 -12.62
C VAL A 86 -4.40 -3.03 -14.01
N VAL A 87 -3.14 -3.47 -14.10
CA VAL A 87 -2.48 -3.67 -15.40
C VAL A 87 -3.15 -4.79 -16.20
N ILE A 88 -3.51 -5.90 -15.56
CA ILE A 88 -4.21 -7.02 -16.21
C ILE A 88 -5.58 -6.57 -16.74
N ALA A 89 -6.39 -5.91 -15.90
CA ALA A 89 -7.71 -5.41 -16.26
C ALA A 89 -7.69 -4.44 -17.45
N VAL A 90 -6.71 -3.52 -17.48
CA VAL A 90 -6.50 -2.61 -18.63
C VAL A 90 -6.15 -3.38 -19.90
N ARG A 91 -5.31 -4.42 -19.80
CA ARG A 91 -4.89 -5.21 -20.96
C ARG A 91 -6.00 -6.08 -21.53
N GLN A 92 -6.86 -6.62 -20.67
CA GLN A 92 -7.96 -7.49 -21.07
C GLN A 92 -9.13 -6.71 -21.69
N GLY A 93 -9.35 -5.45 -21.28
CA GLY A 93 -10.24 -4.53 -21.98
C GLY A 93 -11.75 -4.77 -21.81
N TYR A 94 -12.17 -5.84 -21.12
CA TYR A 94 -13.58 -6.11 -20.82
C TYR A 94 -14.03 -5.59 -19.45
N VAL A 95 -13.09 -5.26 -18.55
CA VAL A 95 -13.40 -4.67 -17.23
C VAL A 95 -13.75 -3.19 -17.39
N ALA A 96 -14.86 -2.75 -16.77
CA ALA A 96 -15.27 -1.35 -16.80
C ALA A 96 -14.18 -0.39 -16.30
N ALA A 97 -14.04 0.76 -16.96
CA ALA A 97 -12.96 1.71 -16.67
C ALA A 97 -13.05 2.35 -15.27
N ALA A 98 -14.25 2.46 -14.70
CA ALA A 98 -14.48 3.13 -13.41
C ALA A 98 -13.83 2.37 -12.22
N PRO A 99 -14.08 1.06 -12.01
CA PRO A 99 -13.35 0.24 -11.03
C PRO A 99 -11.83 0.34 -11.18
N VAL A 100 -11.31 0.20 -12.40
CA VAL A 100 -9.88 0.26 -12.71
C VAL A 100 -9.27 1.61 -12.31
N THR A 101 -9.97 2.71 -12.62
CA THR A 101 -9.51 4.07 -12.28
C THR A 101 -9.50 4.29 -10.77
N ARG A 102 -10.53 3.80 -10.05
CA ARG A 102 -10.60 3.88 -8.59
C ARG A 102 -9.44 3.12 -7.94
N SER A 103 -9.20 1.88 -8.37
CA SER A 103 -8.10 1.04 -7.88
C SER A 103 -6.73 1.67 -8.16
N ARG A 104 -6.55 2.28 -9.35
CA ARG A 104 -5.31 3.00 -9.69
C ARG A 104 -5.07 4.19 -8.76
N ARG A 105 -6.08 5.02 -8.49
CA ARG A 105 -5.98 6.15 -7.55
C ARG A 105 -5.63 5.68 -6.14
N LEU A 106 -6.22 4.56 -5.74
CA LEU A 106 -5.93 3.96 -4.46
C LEU A 106 -4.48 3.47 -4.37
N CYS A 107 -3.84 3.02 -5.46
CA CYS A 107 -2.42 2.65 -5.43
C CYS A 107 -1.48 3.85 -5.24
N THR A 108 -1.90 5.04 -5.68
CA THR A 108 -1.06 6.25 -5.66
C THR A 108 -1.37 7.22 -4.51
N SER A 109 -2.31 6.89 -3.62
CA SER A 109 -2.66 7.79 -2.52
C SER A 109 -1.58 7.80 -1.44
N THR A 110 -1.39 8.96 -0.81
CA THR A 110 -0.41 9.20 0.25
C THR A 110 -0.56 8.21 1.41
N GLU A 111 0.58 7.92 2.05
CA GLU A 111 0.63 7.09 3.25
C GLU A 111 -0.02 7.83 4.44
N PRO A 112 -0.85 7.15 5.24
CA PRO A 112 -1.53 7.77 6.37
C PRO A 112 -0.63 8.02 7.58
N ASP A 113 -0.89 9.12 8.29
CA ASP A 113 -0.06 9.58 9.41
C ASP A 113 -0.42 8.93 10.76
N CYS A 114 -1.56 8.22 10.84
CA CYS A 114 -2.02 7.60 12.08
C CYS A 114 -2.57 6.18 11.88
N PHE A 115 -2.56 5.40 12.98
CA PHE A 115 -2.93 3.98 12.96
C PHE A 115 -4.32 3.71 12.40
N ILE A 116 -5.33 4.48 12.81
CA ILE A 116 -6.72 4.28 12.37
C ILE A 116 -6.82 4.47 10.85
N GLN A 117 -6.16 5.50 10.32
CA GLN A 117 -6.13 5.75 8.88
C GLN A 117 -5.33 4.68 8.14
N ALA A 118 -4.23 4.17 8.71
CA ALA A 118 -3.47 3.04 8.16
C ALA A 118 -4.29 1.76 8.09
N GLN A 119 -5.08 1.46 9.14
CA GLN A 119 -5.98 0.33 9.14
C GLN A 119 -7.09 0.48 8.08
N ALA A 120 -7.70 1.66 7.99
CA ALA A 120 -8.71 1.95 6.98
C ALA A 120 -8.14 1.83 5.55
N ARG A 121 -6.92 2.33 5.33
CA ARG A 121 -6.18 2.22 4.07
C ARG A 121 -5.97 0.77 3.66
N VAL A 122 -5.50 -0.08 4.57
CA VAL A 122 -5.27 -1.51 4.32
C VAL A 122 -6.59 -2.21 3.96
N ARG A 123 -7.69 -1.93 4.67
CA ARG A 123 -9.01 -2.45 4.33
C ARG A 123 -9.50 -2.01 2.96
N LEU A 124 -9.32 -0.73 2.61
CA LEU A 124 -9.67 -0.23 1.28
C LEU A 124 -8.85 -0.91 0.18
N LEU A 125 -7.56 -1.14 0.40
CA LEU A 125 -6.70 -1.86 -0.54
C LEU A 125 -7.16 -3.30 -0.73
N ALA A 126 -7.51 -4.00 0.36
CA ALA A 126 -8.03 -5.35 0.30
C ALA A 126 -9.37 -5.43 -0.45
N LEU A 127 -10.32 -4.54 -0.14
CA LEU A 127 -11.61 -4.48 -0.86
C LEU A 127 -11.41 -4.23 -2.35
N ALA A 128 -10.62 -3.22 -2.72
CA ALA A 128 -10.37 -2.91 -4.12
C ALA A 128 -9.64 -4.06 -4.87
N THR A 129 -8.86 -4.86 -4.14
CA THR A 129 -8.21 -6.07 -4.67
C THR A 129 -9.24 -7.17 -4.91
N SER A 130 -10.12 -7.45 -3.93
CA SER A 130 -11.20 -8.43 -4.07
C SER A 130 -12.13 -8.07 -5.21
N ASP A 131 -12.65 -6.83 -5.23
CA ASP A 131 -13.55 -6.35 -6.28
C ASP A 131 -12.96 -6.53 -7.68
N LEU A 132 -11.65 -6.25 -7.82
CA LEU A 132 -11.00 -6.34 -9.12
C LEU A 132 -10.68 -7.79 -9.51
N LEU A 133 -10.40 -8.67 -8.53
CA LEU A 133 -10.30 -10.11 -8.79
C LEU A 133 -11.63 -10.66 -9.25
N ASP A 134 -12.73 -10.32 -8.58
CA ASP A 134 -14.08 -10.77 -8.94
C ASP A 134 -14.40 -10.36 -10.39
N LEU A 135 -14.20 -9.09 -10.75
CA LEU A 135 -14.41 -8.60 -12.11
C LEU A 135 -13.50 -9.25 -13.17
N LEU A 136 -12.31 -9.71 -12.79
CA LEU A 136 -11.37 -10.36 -13.71
C LEU A 136 -11.69 -11.85 -13.90
N LEU A 137 -12.24 -12.48 -12.86
CA LEU A 137 -12.59 -13.90 -12.82
C LEU A 137 -14.02 -14.16 -13.29
N GLU A 138 -14.90 -13.15 -13.24
CA GLU A 138 -16.21 -13.21 -13.89
C GLU A 138 -16.05 -13.49 -15.40
N ASP A 139 -16.88 -14.39 -15.92
CA ASP A 139 -16.86 -14.74 -17.34
C ASP A 139 -17.00 -13.49 -18.20
N PRO A 140 -16.15 -13.30 -19.22
CA PRO A 140 -16.29 -12.17 -20.12
C PRO A 140 -17.65 -12.26 -20.84
N PRO A 141 -18.33 -11.12 -21.04
CA PRO A 141 -19.64 -11.07 -21.70
C PRO A 141 -19.60 -11.52 -23.16
#